data_AF-A0A4Q4BPX0-F1
#
_entry.id   AF-A0A4Q4BPX0-F1
#
_cell.length_a   1.000
_cell.length_b   1.000
_cell.length_c   1.000
_cell.angle_alpha   90.00
_cell.angle_beta   90.00
_cell.angle_gamma   90.00
#
_symmetry.space_group_name_H-M   'P 1'
#
loop_
_entity.id
_entity.type
_entity.pdbx_description
1 polymer ?
#
loop_
_entity_poly.entity_id
_entity_poly.type
_entity_poly.pdbx_seq_one_letter_code
_entity_poly.pdbx_strand_id
1 'polypeptide(L)'
;AQDELDEDRLDELEDELPPARPMAFAPDRKAVVQHTVKKPSPSRQAMAESQPALRFEEQAQVYELPPLSLLSAPVKVQGMQLSDEALEENARMLESVLDDYGVKGEITAVRPGPVVTMYELEPAPGLKASRVIGLADDIARSMSALSARVSTVPGRSVIGIELPNAHREKVVLREILAARDFGDSHLRLPLALGKDIGGEPVVANLAKMPHLLIAGTTGSGKSVAINTMILSLLYKLTPEECRLIMIDPKMLELSVYDGIPHLLSPVVTDPKKAVVALKWVVGEMEERYRKMSKMGVRNIEGYNGRVREALSKNEMFKRTIQTGFDEETGDPIFETEEFAPQPFPYIVVIVDEMADLMMVAGKEIEACIQRLAQMARASGIHLIMATQRPSVDVITGTIKANFPTRISFQVTSKIDSRTILGEQGAEQLLGAGDM
;
A
#
# COMPACT_ATOMS: atom_id res chain seq x y z
N ALA A 1 -66.30 19.06 89.23
CA ALA A 1 -65.09 19.86 89.50
C ALA A 1 -63.93 19.03 88.96
N GLN A 2 -63.36 19.35 87.79
CA GLN A 2 -62.31 20.37 87.59
C GLN A 2 -61.09 20.05 88.48
N ASP A 3 -59.84 19.95 88.02
CA ASP A 3 -59.11 20.42 86.83
C ASP A 3 -57.83 19.55 86.69
N GLU A 4 -57.42 19.16 85.48
CA GLU A 4 -56.29 19.67 84.67
C GLU A 4 -55.09 18.71 84.62
N LEU A 5 -54.64 18.48 83.38
CA LEU A 5 -53.56 17.62 82.91
C LEU A 5 -52.31 18.48 82.69
N ASP A 6 -51.11 17.90 82.78
CA ASP A 6 -49.92 18.43 82.12
C ASP A 6 -49.14 17.29 81.44
N GLU A 7 -49.01 17.42 80.12
CA GLU A 7 -48.25 16.57 79.20
C GLU A 7 -46.88 17.20 78.90
N ASP A 8 -45.86 16.32 78.96
CA ASP A 8 -44.70 16.17 78.07
C ASP A 8 -43.79 17.36 77.69
N ARG A 9 -42.48 17.14 77.88
CA ARG A 9 -41.49 17.28 76.80
C ARG A 9 -40.18 16.52 77.10
N LEU A 10 -39.88 15.59 76.20
CA LEU A 10 -38.61 14.88 76.03
C LEU A 10 -37.59 15.82 75.39
N ASP A 11 -36.42 15.95 76.00
CA ASP A 11 -35.21 16.51 75.38
C ASP A 11 -34.00 15.63 75.73
N GLU A 12 -33.10 15.54 74.75
CA GLU A 12 -31.69 15.12 74.81
C GLU A 12 -31.37 13.62 74.91
N LEU A 13 -30.92 13.05 73.79
CA LEU A 13 -29.70 12.26 73.70
C LEU A 13 -29.17 12.31 72.25
N GLU A 14 -27.99 12.91 72.13
CA GLU A 14 -27.17 13.02 70.91
C GLU A 14 -26.72 11.64 70.45
N ASP A 15 -26.79 11.36 69.13
CA ASP A 15 -26.07 10.26 68.49
C ASP A 15 -25.40 10.78 67.20
N GLU A 16 -24.10 10.55 67.12
CA GLU A 16 -23.16 11.07 66.12
C GLU A 16 -23.43 10.55 64.70
N LEU A 17 -23.58 11.46 63.73
CA LEU A 17 -23.53 11.14 62.30
C LEU A 17 -22.08 11.25 61.79
N PRO A 18 -21.54 10.24 61.08
CA PRO A 18 -20.19 10.31 60.53
C PRO A 18 -20.10 11.34 59.38
N PRO A 19 -18.93 11.96 59.16
CA PRO A 19 -18.79 13.01 58.17
C PRO A 19 -18.95 12.46 56.75
N ALA A 20 -19.76 13.16 55.95
CA ALA A 20 -19.95 12.88 54.53
C ALA A 20 -18.61 12.92 53.79
N ARG A 21 -18.25 11.81 53.13
CA ARG A 21 -17.13 11.79 52.19
C ARG A 21 -17.45 12.75 51.03
N PRO A 22 -16.51 13.60 50.59
CA PRO A 22 -16.71 14.38 49.38
C PRO A 22 -16.88 13.41 48.21
N MET A 23 -18.02 13.49 47.52
CA MET A 23 -18.22 12.83 46.23
C MET A 23 -17.10 13.30 45.31
N ALA A 24 -16.23 12.37 44.92
CA ALA A 24 -15.28 12.62 43.86
C ALA A 24 -16.08 12.96 42.60
N PHE A 25 -15.94 14.19 42.12
CA PHE A 25 -16.35 14.55 40.77
C PHE A 25 -15.68 13.56 39.80
N ALA A 26 -16.47 12.67 39.20
CA ALA A 26 -16.02 11.95 38.02
C ALA A 26 -15.74 13.03 36.95
N PRO A 27 -14.53 13.12 36.39
CA PRO A 27 -14.31 14.04 35.30
C PRO A 27 -15.15 13.53 34.12
N ASP A 28 -16.01 14.40 33.62
CA ASP A 28 -16.80 14.20 32.41
C ASP A 28 -15.82 14.16 31.22
N ARG A 29 -15.19 12.99 31.00
CA ARG A 29 -14.17 12.79 29.97
C ARG A 29 -14.89 12.45 28.67
N LYS A 30 -15.34 13.51 27.97
CA LYS A 30 -15.86 13.39 26.60
C LYS A 30 -14.76 12.88 25.66
N ALA A 31 -15.13 11.98 24.74
CA ALA A 31 -14.30 11.58 23.63
C ALA A 31 -13.81 12.82 22.86
N VAL A 32 -12.50 12.99 22.70
CA VAL A 32 -11.96 14.15 21.98
C VAL A 32 -11.97 13.83 20.49
N VAL A 33 -12.80 14.55 19.72
CA VAL A 33 -12.74 14.51 18.25
C VAL A 33 -11.40 15.11 17.80
N GLN A 34 -10.59 14.33 17.11
CA GLN A 34 -9.26 14.72 16.62
C GLN A 34 -9.27 14.81 15.10
N HIS A 35 -9.35 16.03 14.58
CA HIS A 35 -9.20 16.31 13.15
C HIS A 35 -7.72 16.33 12.75
N THR A 36 -7.20 15.21 12.27
CA THR A 36 -5.83 15.13 11.72
C THR A 36 -5.84 15.46 10.23
N VAL A 37 -6.17 16.71 9.84
CA VAL A 37 -6.10 17.12 8.43
C VAL A 37 -4.92 18.08 8.22
N LYS A 38 -3.69 17.53 8.10
CA LYS A 38 -2.60 18.28 7.47
C LYS A 38 -2.71 18.09 5.97
N LYS A 39 -3.04 19.16 5.24
CA LYS A 39 -3.02 19.12 3.77
C LYS A 39 -1.59 18.83 3.29
N PRO A 40 -1.39 17.84 2.39
CA PRO A 40 -0.07 17.55 1.86
C PRO A 40 0.45 18.76 1.10
N SER A 41 1.73 19.09 1.30
CA SER A 41 2.38 20.17 0.57
C SER A 41 2.53 19.79 -0.92
N PRO A 42 2.28 20.70 -1.87
CA PRO A 42 2.44 20.43 -3.29
C PRO A 42 3.92 20.21 -3.65
N SER A 43 4.17 19.37 -4.66
CA SER A 43 5.49 19.12 -5.23
C SER A 43 5.96 20.27 -6.14
N ARG A 44 7.27 20.30 -6.44
CA ARG A 44 7.83 21.31 -7.37
C ARG A 44 7.19 21.26 -8.75
N GLN A 45 6.93 20.05 -9.27
CA GLN A 45 6.25 19.86 -10.55
C GLN A 45 4.83 20.42 -10.50
N ALA A 46 4.05 20.11 -9.45
CA ALA A 46 2.70 20.61 -9.30
C ALA A 46 2.65 22.14 -9.19
N MET A 47 3.63 22.75 -8.51
CA MET A 47 3.77 24.20 -8.44
C MET A 47 4.14 24.81 -9.80
N ALA A 48 5.07 24.20 -10.54
CA ALA A 48 5.48 24.66 -11.86
C ALA A 48 4.34 24.58 -12.89
N GLU A 49 3.59 23.47 -12.93
CA GLU A 49 2.45 23.30 -13.84
C GLU A 49 1.27 24.22 -13.52
N SER A 50 1.17 24.71 -12.27
CA SER A 50 0.15 25.69 -11.88
C SER A 50 0.45 27.10 -12.37
N GLN A 51 1.70 27.38 -12.77
CA GLN A 51 2.13 28.67 -13.29
C GLN A 51 2.29 28.60 -14.81
N PRO A 52 1.60 29.44 -15.59
CA PRO A 52 1.77 29.47 -17.04
C PRO A 52 3.15 30.05 -17.40
N ALA A 53 4.12 29.19 -17.69
CA ALA A 53 5.39 29.58 -18.29
C ALA A 53 5.36 29.28 -19.79
N LEU A 54 5.60 30.29 -20.62
CA LEU A 54 5.76 30.14 -22.06
C LEU A 54 7.10 29.44 -22.33
N ARG A 55 7.06 28.19 -22.82
CA ARG A 55 8.26 27.47 -23.27
C ARG A 55 8.57 27.89 -24.71
N PHE A 56 9.72 28.52 -24.92
CA PHE A 56 10.14 29.08 -26.23
C PHE A 56 11.24 28.27 -26.93
N GLU A 57 11.61 27.07 -26.44
CA GLU A 57 12.72 26.29 -27.00
C GLU A 57 12.27 24.89 -27.42
N GLU A 58 12.51 24.54 -28.69
CA GLU A 58 12.47 23.17 -29.20
C GLU A 58 13.71 22.41 -28.68
N GLN A 59 13.58 21.75 -27.54
CA GLN A 59 14.61 20.84 -27.05
C GLN A 59 14.54 19.52 -27.82
N ALA A 60 15.70 19.08 -28.33
CA ALA A 60 15.86 17.83 -29.07
C ALA A 60 15.35 16.62 -28.27
N GLN A 61 14.74 15.66 -28.98
CA GLN A 61 14.11 14.40 -28.55
C GLN A 61 14.66 13.73 -27.26
N VAL A 62 14.39 14.30 -26.09
CA VAL A 62 14.49 13.64 -24.79
C VAL A 62 13.07 13.31 -24.38
N TYR A 63 12.82 12.06 -23.96
CA TYR A 63 11.51 11.61 -23.51
C TYR A 63 10.92 12.59 -22.48
N GLU A 64 9.76 13.19 -22.80
CA GLU A 64 9.07 14.11 -21.89
C GLU A 64 8.08 13.34 -21.01
N LEU A 65 8.15 13.59 -19.70
CA LEU A 65 7.21 13.02 -18.74
C LEU A 65 5.80 13.59 -18.93
N PRO A 66 4.75 12.80 -18.73
CA PRO A 66 3.37 13.27 -18.89
C PRO A 66 3.04 14.36 -17.85
N PRO A 67 2.35 15.45 -18.26
CA PRO A 67 1.94 16.50 -17.32
C PRO A 67 0.76 16.05 -16.44
N LEU A 68 0.70 16.53 -15.19
CA LEU A 68 -0.38 16.18 -14.25
C LEU A 68 -1.75 16.69 -14.70
N SER A 69 -1.79 17.63 -15.64
CA SER A 69 -3.02 18.14 -16.24
C SER A 69 -3.82 17.09 -17.03
N LEU A 70 -3.20 15.99 -17.46
CA LEU A 70 -3.90 14.85 -18.07
C LEU A 70 -4.78 14.10 -17.06
N LEU A 71 -4.53 14.28 -15.76
CA LEU A 71 -5.28 13.64 -14.69
C LEU A 71 -6.36 14.59 -14.14
N SER A 72 -7.51 14.01 -13.78
CA SER A 72 -8.61 14.73 -13.17
C SER A 72 -8.19 15.40 -11.86
N ALA A 73 -8.55 16.67 -11.71
CA ALA A 73 -8.35 17.40 -10.46
C ALA A 73 -9.26 16.87 -9.33
N PRO A 74 -8.83 16.93 -8.07
CA PRO A 74 -9.69 16.59 -6.94
C PRO A 74 -10.90 17.52 -6.90
N VAL A 75 -12.10 16.95 -6.81
CA VAL A 75 -13.33 17.71 -6.60
C VAL A 75 -13.34 18.15 -5.13
N LYS A 76 -13.25 19.46 -4.88
CA LYS A 76 -13.36 19.99 -3.52
C LYS A 76 -14.80 19.83 -3.05
N VAL A 77 -15.10 18.76 -2.33
CA VAL A 77 -16.38 18.63 -1.62
C VAL A 77 -16.25 19.40 -0.31
N GLN A 78 -16.49 20.72 -0.36
CA GLN A 78 -16.62 21.53 0.86
C GLN A 78 -17.95 21.16 1.53
N GLY A 79 -17.90 20.62 2.76
CA GLY A 79 -19.08 20.56 3.64
C GLY A 79 -19.66 19.17 3.99
N MET A 80 -18.94 18.06 3.80
CA MET A 80 -19.44 16.71 4.14
C MET A 80 -18.78 16.05 5.36
N GLN A 81 -17.91 16.75 6.09
CA GLN A 81 -17.46 16.26 7.39
C GLN A 81 -18.60 16.43 8.40
N LEU A 82 -18.98 15.34 9.07
CA LEU A 82 -19.94 15.33 10.17
C LEU A 82 -19.55 16.40 11.19
N SER A 83 -20.55 17.07 11.79
CA SER A 83 -20.30 17.96 12.92
C SER A 83 -19.69 17.17 14.08
N ASP A 84 -18.89 17.84 14.91
CA ASP A 84 -18.29 17.22 16.09
C ASP A 84 -19.38 16.64 17.01
N GLU A 85 -20.54 17.29 17.10
CA GLU A 85 -21.71 16.80 17.83
C GLU A 85 -22.22 15.45 17.28
N ALA A 86 -22.34 15.31 15.95
CA ALA A 86 -22.80 14.07 15.34
C ALA A 86 -21.77 12.92 15.51
N LEU A 87 -20.48 13.25 15.51
CA LEU A 87 -19.41 12.27 15.79
C LEU A 87 -19.45 11.82 17.27
N GLU A 88 -19.71 12.73 18.20
CA GLU A 88 -19.90 12.41 19.62
C GLU A 88 -21.16 11.54 19.85
N GLU A 89 -22.27 11.84 19.18
CA GLU A 89 -23.49 11.02 19.25
C GLU A 89 -23.25 9.60 18.73
N ASN A 90 -22.56 9.46 17.60
CA ASN A 90 -22.19 8.16 17.05
C ASN A 90 -21.26 7.37 17.99
N ALA A 91 -20.33 8.05 18.67
CA ALA A 91 -19.46 7.43 19.66
C ALA A 91 -20.26 6.88 20.84
N ARG A 92 -21.23 7.64 21.37
CA ARG A 92 -22.13 7.17 22.45
C ARG A 92 -23.01 6.01 22.02
N MET A 93 -23.50 6.04 20.79
CA MET A 93 -24.26 4.91 20.23
C MET A 93 -23.38 3.66 20.16
N LEU A 94 -22.13 3.79 19.70
CA LEU A 94 -21.18 2.68 19.65
C LEU A 94 -20.89 2.11 21.04
N GLU A 95 -20.71 2.95 22.06
CA GLU A 95 -20.55 2.51 23.46
C GLU A 95 -21.75 1.71 23.96
N SER A 96 -22.97 2.20 23.72
CA SER A 96 -24.20 1.48 24.09
C SER A 96 -24.29 0.12 23.41
N VAL A 97 -23.98 0.05 22.11
CA VAL A 97 -23.98 -1.19 21.34
C VAL A 97 -22.94 -2.18 21.89
N LEU A 98 -21.75 -1.70 22.25
CA LEU A 98 -20.72 -2.54 22.84
C LEU A 98 -21.14 -3.09 24.21
N ASP A 99 -21.77 -2.27 25.05
CA ASP A 99 -22.26 -2.71 26.37
C ASP A 99 -23.37 -3.78 26.25
N ASP A 100 -24.27 -3.66 25.26
CA ASP A 100 -25.30 -4.67 24.96
C ASP A 100 -24.70 -6.07 24.66
N TYR A 101 -23.53 -6.13 24.01
CA TYR A 101 -22.80 -7.38 23.77
C TYR A 101 -21.85 -7.77 24.92
N GLY A 102 -21.94 -7.06 26.04
CA GLY A 102 -21.14 -7.27 27.25
C GLY A 102 -19.67 -6.91 27.07
N VAL A 103 -19.36 -5.99 26.15
CA VAL A 103 -18.04 -5.38 25.96
C VAL A 103 -18.04 -4.03 26.66
N LYS A 104 -17.44 -4.00 27.85
CA LYS A 104 -17.25 -2.77 28.60
C LYS A 104 -15.96 -2.06 28.16
N GLY A 105 -16.07 -0.78 27.88
CA GLY A 105 -14.95 0.10 27.51
C GLY A 105 -15.46 1.50 27.20
N GLU A 106 -14.53 2.42 26.99
CA GLU A 106 -14.83 3.83 26.71
C GLU A 106 -14.18 4.25 25.38
N ILE A 107 -14.84 5.10 24.60
CA ILE A 107 -14.28 5.68 23.38
C ILE A 107 -13.44 6.90 23.76
N THR A 108 -12.13 6.78 23.64
CA THR A 108 -11.18 7.82 24.05
C THR A 108 -10.99 8.92 23.01
N ALA A 109 -11.04 8.55 21.73
CA ALA A 109 -10.85 9.48 20.61
C ALA A 109 -11.66 9.06 19.38
N VAL A 110 -12.06 10.06 18.59
CA VAL A 110 -12.71 9.88 17.30
C VAL A 110 -11.87 10.60 16.23
N ARG A 111 -11.44 9.87 15.21
CA ARG A 111 -10.61 10.37 14.10
C ARG A 111 -11.38 10.24 12.79
N PRO A 112 -12.02 11.32 12.30
CA PRO A 112 -12.72 11.28 11.02
C PRO A 112 -11.71 11.27 9.87
N GLY A 113 -11.90 10.33 8.93
CA GLY A 113 -11.10 10.16 7.72
C GLY A 113 -11.90 10.43 6.44
N PRO A 114 -11.28 10.25 5.25
CA PRO A 114 -11.95 10.46 3.97
C PRO A 114 -13.04 9.42 3.66
N VAL A 115 -12.80 8.16 4.03
CA VAL A 115 -13.68 7.01 3.71
C VAL A 115 -14.31 6.41 4.97
N VAL A 116 -13.55 6.33 6.04
CA VAL A 116 -13.95 5.75 7.34
C VAL A 116 -13.68 6.74 8.47
N THR A 117 -14.37 6.56 9.58
CA THR A 117 -14.07 7.21 10.86
C THR A 117 -13.56 6.15 11.83
N MET A 118 -12.42 6.42 12.46
CA MET A 118 -11.82 5.53 13.46
C MET A 118 -12.22 5.98 14.88
N TYR A 119 -12.80 5.05 15.63
CA TYR A 119 -13.14 5.18 17.05
C TYR A 119 -12.14 4.37 17.86
N GLU A 120 -11.50 5.00 18.84
CA GLU A 120 -10.49 4.35 19.69
C GLU A 120 -11.10 3.88 21.00
N LEU A 121 -11.44 2.60 21.07
CA LEU A 121 -11.98 1.94 22.25
C LEU A 121 -10.86 1.57 23.22
N GLU A 122 -10.91 2.08 24.44
CA GLU A 122 -10.12 1.57 25.56
C GLU A 122 -10.95 0.51 26.31
N PRO A 123 -10.57 -0.78 26.20
CA PRO A 123 -11.34 -1.86 26.81
C PRO A 123 -11.13 -1.93 28.33
N ALA A 124 -12.16 -2.36 29.06
CA ALA A 124 -12.04 -2.61 30.49
C ALA A 124 -11.00 -3.72 30.80
N PRO A 125 -10.31 -3.65 31.96
CA PRO A 125 -9.31 -4.64 32.34
C PRO A 125 -9.83 -6.09 32.24
N GLY A 126 -9.03 -6.97 31.62
CA GLY A 126 -9.37 -8.38 31.45
C GLY A 126 -10.19 -8.72 30.20
N LEU A 127 -10.67 -7.73 29.44
CA LEU A 127 -11.31 -7.98 28.16
C LEU A 127 -10.27 -8.38 27.09
N LYS A 128 -10.51 -9.52 26.42
CA LYS A 128 -9.66 -9.97 25.30
C LYS A 128 -10.02 -9.23 24.02
N ALA A 129 -9.02 -8.68 23.32
CA ALA A 129 -9.21 -8.01 22.02
C ALA A 129 -9.92 -8.92 20.98
N SER A 130 -9.64 -10.22 21.00
CA SER A 130 -10.28 -11.19 20.11
C SER A 130 -11.80 -11.24 20.24
N ARG A 131 -12.36 -10.90 21.41
CA ARG A 131 -13.81 -10.84 21.62
C ARG A 131 -14.42 -9.67 20.86
N VAL A 132 -13.80 -8.49 20.94
CA VAL A 132 -14.27 -7.29 20.22
C VAL A 132 -14.12 -7.47 18.72
N ILE A 133 -12.99 -8.04 18.27
CA ILE A 133 -12.76 -8.37 16.85
C ILE A 133 -13.82 -9.33 16.32
N GLY A 134 -14.25 -10.31 17.13
CA GLY A 134 -15.30 -11.27 16.77
C GLY A 134 -16.69 -10.65 16.62
N LEU A 135 -16.94 -9.47 17.18
CA LEU A 135 -18.23 -8.76 17.14
C LEU A 135 -18.34 -7.79 15.97
N ALA A 136 -17.35 -7.73 15.07
CA ALA A 136 -17.34 -6.76 13.95
C ALA A 136 -18.64 -6.79 13.12
N ASP A 137 -19.14 -7.97 12.76
CA ASP A 137 -20.37 -8.12 11.97
C ASP A 137 -21.62 -7.66 12.74
N ASP A 138 -21.65 -7.90 14.06
CA ASP A 138 -22.75 -7.46 14.94
C ASP A 138 -22.72 -5.96 15.20
N ILE A 139 -21.53 -5.37 15.38
CA ILE A 139 -21.34 -3.92 15.49
C ILE A 139 -21.83 -3.24 14.21
N ALA A 140 -21.43 -3.75 13.04
CA ALA A 140 -21.86 -3.20 11.75
C ALA A 140 -23.40 -3.21 11.63
N ARG A 141 -24.03 -4.34 11.99
CA ARG A 141 -25.49 -4.48 11.96
C ARG A 141 -26.20 -3.51 12.93
N SER A 142 -25.74 -3.41 14.18
CA SER A 142 -26.34 -2.52 15.18
C SER A 142 -26.13 -1.04 14.85
N MET A 143 -24.99 -0.68 14.27
CA MET A 143 -24.68 0.70 13.83
C MET A 143 -25.27 1.05 12.46
N SER A 144 -26.02 0.13 11.83
CA SER A 144 -26.53 0.30 10.45
C SER A 144 -25.44 0.66 9.43
N ALA A 145 -24.23 0.12 9.63
CA ALA A 145 -23.08 0.34 8.78
C ALA A 145 -22.92 -0.82 7.76
N LEU A 146 -22.29 -0.53 6.61
CA LEU A 146 -22.02 -1.55 5.58
C LEU A 146 -21.12 -2.68 6.10
N SER A 147 -20.09 -2.30 6.84
CA SER A 147 -19.17 -3.19 7.54
C SER A 147 -18.54 -2.42 8.70
N ALA A 148 -17.89 -3.13 9.61
CA ALA A 148 -17.05 -2.54 10.64
C ALA A 148 -15.73 -3.30 10.66
N ARG A 149 -14.61 -2.56 10.69
CA ARG A 149 -13.28 -3.16 10.82
C ARG A 149 -12.77 -2.92 12.23
N VAL A 150 -12.39 -4.00 12.90
CA VAL A 150 -11.95 -3.96 14.29
C VAL A 150 -10.54 -4.54 14.37
N SER A 151 -9.60 -3.73 14.82
CA SER A 151 -8.19 -4.13 14.90
C SER A 151 -7.49 -3.49 16.10
N THR A 152 -6.42 -4.13 16.58
CA THR A 152 -5.57 -3.55 17.63
C THR A 152 -4.66 -2.48 17.05
N VAL A 153 -4.52 -1.34 17.72
CA VAL A 153 -3.62 -0.28 17.25
C VAL A 153 -2.19 -0.55 17.73
N PRO A 154 -1.20 -0.74 16.84
CA PRO A 154 0.17 -1.03 17.24
C PRO A 154 0.76 0.04 18.18
N GLY A 155 1.39 -0.40 19.27
CA GLY A 155 2.02 0.50 20.24
C GLY A 155 1.06 1.22 21.19
N ARG A 156 -0.25 0.92 21.16
CA ARG A 156 -1.26 1.51 22.04
C ARG A 156 -2.13 0.44 22.69
N SER A 157 -2.73 0.75 23.84
CA SER A 157 -3.67 -0.12 24.57
C SER A 157 -5.10 -0.12 24.01
N VAL A 158 -5.36 0.65 22.95
CA VAL A 158 -6.69 0.85 22.37
C VAL A 158 -6.98 -0.12 21.22
N ILE A 159 -8.25 -0.41 21.03
CA ILE A 159 -8.80 -1.15 19.90
C ILE A 159 -9.43 -0.13 18.96
N GLY A 160 -9.00 -0.12 17.70
CA GLY A 160 -9.58 0.72 16.66
C GLY A 160 -10.82 0.05 16.07
N ILE A 161 -11.94 0.77 16.09
CA ILE A 161 -13.18 0.41 15.40
C ILE A 161 -13.37 1.42 14.26
N GLU A 162 -13.25 0.95 13.02
CA GLU A 162 -13.40 1.75 11.81
C GLU A 162 -14.81 1.54 11.26
N LEU A 163 -15.58 2.63 11.19
CA LEU A 163 -16.92 2.64 10.60
C LEU A 163 -16.94 3.49 9.32
N PRO A 164 -17.58 3.02 8.23
CA PRO A 164 -17.69 3.78 6.99
C PRO A 164 -18.45 5.09 7.19
N ASN A 165 -17.94 6.15 6.56
CA ASN A 165 -18.67 7.40 6.48
C ASN A 165 -19.90 7.25 5.58
N ALA A 166 -20.98 7.97 5.90
CA ALA A 166 -22.17 8.04 5.05
C ALA A 166 -21.85 8.59 3.65
N HIS A 167 -20.93 9.56 3.58
CA HIS A 167 -20.39 10.09 2.33
C HIS A 167 -18.88 9.82 2.28
N ARG A 168 -18.46 8.94 1.36
CA ARG A 168 -17.06 8.57 1.16
C ARG A 168 -16.42 9.49 0.12
N GLU A 169 -15.30 10.10 0.46
CA GLU A 169 -14.53 10.92 -0.49
C GLU A 169 -13.82 10.02 -1.51
N LYS A 170 -13.91 10.38 -2.80
CA LYS A 170 -13.14 9.69 -3.84
C LYS A 170 -11.70 10.21 -3.86
N VAL A 171 -10.76 9.32 -3.56
CA VAL A 171 -9.32 9.62 -3.69
C VAL A 171 -8.92 9.59 -5.16
N VAL A 172 -8.33 10.68 -5.66
CA VAL A 172 -7.89 10.80 -7.06
C VAL A 172 -6.37 10.71 -7.18
N LEU A 173 -5.89 10.03 -8.22
CA LEU A 173 -4.45 9.80 -8.43
C LEU A 173 -3.65 11.11 -8.50
N ARG A 174 -4.19 12.13 -9.19
CA ARG A 174 -3.52 13.44 -9.33
C ARG A 174 -3.12 14.05 -7.98
N GLU A 175 -3.95 13.87 -6.97
CA GLU A 175 -3.69 14.40 -5.64
C GLU A 175 -2.45 13.77 -5.02
N ILE A 176 -2.27 12.46 -5.19
CA ILE A 176 -1.11 11.73 -4.65
C ILE A 176 0.16 12.07 -5.43
N LEU A 177 0.09 12.13 -6.77
CA LEU A 177 1.25 12.48 -7.60
C LEU A 177 1.68 13.94 -7.41
N ALA A 178 0.72 14.84 -7.16
CA ALA A 178 1.00 16.24 -6.86
C ALA A 178 1.57 16.46 -5.46
N ALA A 179 1.44 15.49 -4.55
CA ALA A 179 2.00 15.59 -3.20
C ALA A 179 3.54 15.55 -3.25
N ARG A 180 4.17 16.30 -2.34
CA ARG A 180 5.63 16.35 -2.19
C ARG A 180 6.24 14.97 -1.97
N ASP A 181 5.55 14.11 -1.23
CA ASP A 181 5.98 12.75 -0.89
C ASP A 181 6.12 11.84 -2.12
N PHE A 182 5.49 12.20 -3.24
CA PHE A 182 5.68 11.55 -4.53
C PHE A 182 6.61 12.38 -5.44
N GLY A 183 6.20 13.61 -5.77
CA GLY A 183 6.81 14.42 -6.81
C GLY A 183 8.27 14.80 -6.52
N ASP A 184 8.58 15.10 -5.25
CA ASP A 184 9.94 15.49 -4.83
C ASP A 184 10.74 14.31 -4.25
N SER A 185 10.15 13.12 -4.22
CA SER A 185 10.79 11.94 -3.64
C SER A 185 11.94 11.41 -4.50
N HIS A 186 12.92 10.81 -3.82
CA HIS A 186 14.07 10.11 -4.44
C HIS A 186 13.85 8.59 -4.52
N LEU A 187 12.59 8.15 -4.48
CA LEU A 187 12.24 6.73 -4.59
C LEU A 187 12.56 6.24 -6.01
N ARG A 188 13.14 5.04 -6.12
CA ARG A 188 13.56 4.45 -7.40
C ARG A 188 12.40 3.91 -8.21
N LEU A 189 11.45 3.26 -7.53
CA LEU A 189 10.23 2.72 -8.12
C LEU A 189 9.04 3.12 -7.24
N PRO A 190 8.64 4.42 -7.26
CA PRO A 190 7.55 4.89 -6.42
C PRO A 190 6.21 4.33 -6.91
N LEU A 191 5.38 3.88 -5.97
CA LEU A 191 4.01 3.46 -6.19
C LEU A 191 3.09 4.34 -5.34
N ALA A 192 2.24 5.15 -5.97
CA ALA A 192 1.19 5.89 -5.29
C ALA A 192 0.06 4.91 -4.92
N LEU A 193 -0.09 4.63 -3.62
CA LEU A 193 -1.07 3.65 -3.15
C LEU A 193 -2.43 4.30 -2.89
N GLY A 194 -2.47 5.52 -2.38
CA GLY A 194 -3.71 6.22 -2.07
C GLY A 194 -3.55 7.13 -0.87
N LYS A 195 -4.59 7.21 -0.04
CA LYS A 195 -4.55 7.87 1.28
C LYS A 195 -4.71 6.83 2.38
N ASP A 196 -4.13 7.08 3.54
CA ASP A 196 -4.44 6.31 4.73
C ASP A 196 -5.81 6.69 5.31
N ILE A 197 -6.19 6.05 6.42
CA ILE A 197 -7.43 6.34 7.16
C ILE A 197 -7.53 7.80 7.64
N GLY A 198 -6.40 8.50 7.82
CA GLY A 198 -6.35 9.91 8.23
C GLY A 198 -6.41 10.88 7.04
N GLY A 199 -6.28 10.38 5.82
CA GLY A 199 -6.25 11.18 4.60
C GLY A 199 -4.85 11.60 4.15
N GLU A 200 -3.79 11.10 4.79
CA GLU A 200 -2.41 11.39 4.39
C GLU A 200 -2.01 10.55 3.16
N PRO A 201 -1.30 11.13 2.17
CA PRO A 201 -0.90 10.40 0.97
C PRO A 201 0.10 9.29 1.30
N VAL A 202 -0.15 8.09 0.79
CA VAL A 202 0.69 6.92 0.98
C VAL A 202 1.43 6.59 -0.31
N VAL A 203 2.76 6.71 -0.26
CA VAL A 203 3.66 6.36 -1.36
C VAL A 203 4.62 5.27 -0.91
N ALA A 204 4.64 4.16 -1.64
CA ALA A 204 5.52 3.04 -1.41
C ALA A 204 6.70 3.02 -2.41
N ASN A 205 7.75 2.26 -2.09
CA ASN A 205 8.87 2.03 -3.00
C ASN A 205 9.02 0.55 -3.32
N LEU A 206 8.67 0.19 -4.57
CA LEU A 206 8.79 -1.17 -5.06
C LEU A 206 10.24 -1.66 -5.04
N ALA A 207 11.26 -0.80 -5.09
CA ALA A 207 12.66 -1.25 -5.00
C ALA A 207 13.04 -1.78 -3.60
N LYS A 208 12.32 -1.32 -2.56
CA LYS A 208 12.50 -1.80 -1.18
C LYS A 208 11.64 -3.02 -0.87
N MET A 209 10.54 -3.18 -1.58
CA MET A 209 9.74 -4.42 -1.60
C MET A 209 10.50 -5.42 -2.48
N PRO A 210 10.81 -6.65 -2.04
CA PRO A 210 11.45 -7.59 -2.95
C PRO A 210 10.54 -7.84 -4.16
N HIS A 211 9.30 -8.28 -3.89
CA HIS A 211 8.24 -8.48 -4.88
C HIS A 211 6.87 -8.23 -4.22
N LEU A 212 5.86 -7.87 -5.03
CA LEU A 212 4.53 -7.49 -4.56
C LEU A 212 3.48 -8.49 -5.06
N LEU A 213 2.69 -9.04 -4.14
CA LEU A 213 1.50 -9.84 -4.43
C LEU A 213 0.24 -9.01 -4.16
N ILE A 214 -0.65 -8.93 -5.14
CA ILE A 214 -1.91 -8.21 -5.07
C ILE A 214 -3.06 -9.21 -5.25
N ALA A 215 -4.05 -9.17 -4.39
CA ALA A 215 -5.24 -10.00 -4.55
C ALA A 215 -6.50 -9.26 -4.17
N GLY A 216 -7.63 -9.68 -4.74
CA GLY A 216 -8.94 -9.07 -4.46
C GLY A 216 -9.99 -9.56 -5.45
N THR A 217 -11.25 -9.57 -5.05
CA THR A 217 -12.34 -10.04 -5.91
C THR A 217 -12.63 -9.05 -7.03
N THR A 218 -13.40 -9.46 -8.03
CA THR A 218 -13.86 -8.56 -9.10
C THR A 218 -14.63 -7.36 -8.51
N GLY A 219 -14.32 -6.14 -8.96
CA GLY A 219 -14.95 -4.91 -8.46
C GLY A 219 -14.36 -4.36 -7.15
N SER A 220 -13.44 -5.08 -6.51
CA SER A 220 -12.78 -4.64 -5.26
C SER A 220 -11.85 -3.43 -5.43
N GLY A 221 -11.36 -3.18 -6.66
CA GLY A 221 -10.41 -2.10 -6.96
C GLY A 221 -9.05 -2.56 -7.48
N LYS A 222 -8.78 -3.88 -7.52
CA LYS A 222 -7.52 -4.48 -7.98
C LYS A 222 -6.98 -3.90 -9.30
N SER A 223 -7.78 -3.91 -10.37
CA SER A 223 -7.34 -3.43 -11.68
C SER A 223 -7.05 -1.93 -11.69
N VAL A 224 -7.84 -1.13 -10.98
CA VAL A 224 -7.60 0.31 -10.82
C VAL A 224 -6.28 0.56 -10.09
N ALA A 225 -5.96 -0.23 -9.07
CA ALA A 225 -4.71 -0.12 -8.34
C ALA A 225 -3.49 -0.52 -9.20
N ILE A 226 -3.59 -1.57 -10.02
CA ILE A 226 -2.52 -1.93 -10.97
C ILE A 226 -2.26 -0.78 -11.95
N ASN A 227 -3.31 -0.20 -12.53
CA ASN A 227 -3.19 0.97 -13.40
C ASN A 227 -2.55 2.16 -12.67
N THR A 228 -2.94 2.38 -11.40
CA THR A 228 -2.37 3.43 -10.55
C THR A 228 -0.87 3.22 -10.30
N MET A 229 -0.46 1.98 -10.04
CA MET A 229 0.95 1.60 -9.88
C MET A 229 1.74 1.80 -11.17
N ILE A 230 1.20 1.39 -12.33
CA ILE A 230 1.84 1.60 -13.63
C ILE A 230 2.02 3.10 -13.91
N LEU A 231 0.95 3.88 -13.75
CA LEU A 231 1.00 5.33 -13.94
C LEU A 231 1.99 6.00 -12.97
N SER A 232 2.12 5.51 -11.74
CA SER A 232 3.14 6.00 -10.80
C SER A 232 4.56 5.88 -11.38
N LEU A 233 4.86 4.77 -12.07
CA LEU A 233 6.15 4.59 -12.72
C LEU A 233 6.28 5.50 -13.95
N LEU A 234 5.26 5.58 -14.80
CA LEU A 234 5.29 6.38 -16.04
C LEU A 234 5.37 7.89 -15.81
N TYR A 235 4.77 8.40 -14.72
CA TYR A 235 4.84 9.82 -14.36
C TYR A 235 6.18 10.22 -13.73
N LYS A 236 7.04 9.26 -13.39
CA LYS A 236 8.30 9.54 -12.68
C LYS A 236 9.54 9.09 -13.43
N LEU A 237 9.47 8.02 -14.20
CA LEU A 237 10.63 7.31 -14.74
C LEU A 237 10.60 7.31 -16.27
N THR A 238 11.75 7.55 -16.88
CA THR A 238 11.93 7.44 -18.33
C THR A 238 12.13 5.96 -18.76
N PRO A 239 12.01 5.64 -20.06
CA PRO A 239 12.30 4.29 -20.58
C PRO A 239 13.74 3.81 -20.36
N GLU A 240 14.69 4.72 -20.11
CA GLU A 240 16.08 4.38 -19.79
C GLU A 240 16.26 4.04 -18.30
N GLU A 241 15.36 4.52 -17.45
CA GLU A 241 15.38 4.27 -16.01
C GLU A 241 14.55 3.05 -15.62
N CYS A 242 13.42 2.82 -16.31
CA CYS A 242 12.49 1.73 -16.02
C CYS A 242 11.94 1.12 -17.30
N ARG A 243 11.94 -0.21 -17.34
CA ARG A 243 11.42 -1.04 -18.41
C ARG A 243 10.36 -1.99 -17.88
N LEU A 244 9.32 -2.22 -18.67
CA LEU A 244 8.13 -2.98 -18.27
C LEU A 244 7.97 -4.24 -19.12
N ILE A 245 7.55 -5.31 -18.47
CA ILE A 245 6.99 -6.51 -19.12
C ILE A 245 5.60 -6.69 -18.54
N MET A 246 4.60 -6.70 -19.42
CA MET A 246 3.19 -6.84 -19.03
C MET A 246 2.64 -8.16 -19.53
N ILE A 247 1.97 -8.90 -18.64
CA ILE A 247 1.35 -10.18 -18.92
C ILE A 247 -0.14 -10.08 -18.57
N ASP A 248 -0.98 -10.14 -19.60
CA ASP A 248 -2.43 -10.02 -19.53
C ASP A 248 -3.09 -11.16 -20.32
N PRO A 249 -3.33 -12.31 -19.69
CA PRO A 249 -3.92 -13.47 -20.35
C PRO A 249 -5.37 -13.25 -20.80
N LYS A 250 -6.06 -12.23 -20.26
CA LYS A 250 -7.45 -11.92 -20.59
C LYS A 250 -7.60 -10.82 -21.63
N MET A 251 -6.53 -10.08 -21.94
CA MET A 251 -6.50 -8.94 -22.86
C MET A 251 -7.42 -7.77 -22.46
N LEU A 252 -7.78 -7.66 -21.18
CA LEU A 252 -8.79 -6.70 -20.73
C LEU A 252 -8.18 -5.45 -20.09
N GLU A 253 -7.05 -5.60 -19.39
CA GLU A 253 -6.61 -4.60 -18.43
C GLU A 253 -5.33 -3.92 -18.89
N LEU A 254 -4.33 -4.68 -19.36
CA LEU A 254 -3.00 -4.14 -19.70
C LEU A 254 -2.81 -3.88 -21.19
N SER A 255 -3.71 -4.35 -22.04
CA SER A 255 -3.66 -4.13 -23.50
C SER A 255 -3.66 -2.65 -23.90
N VAL A 256 -4.22 -1.78 -23.06
CA VAL A 256 -4.20 -0.31 -23.25
C VAL A 256 -2.79 0.29 -23.26
N TYR A 257 -1.81 -0.40 -22.67
CA TYR A 257 -0.43 0.06 -22.60
C TYR A 257 0.42 -0.37 -23.81
N ASP A 258 -0.14 -1.08 -24.77
CA ASP A 258 0.63 -1.51 -25.94
C ASP A 258 1.19 -0.31 -26.72
N GLY A 259 2.47 -0.39 -27.08
CA GLY A 259 3.17 0.67 -27.81
C GLY A 259 3.85 1.76 -26.96
N ILE A 260 3.73 1.74 -25.62
CA ILE A 260 4.51 2.68 -24.79
C ILE A 260 6.03 2.36 -24.89
N PRO A 261 6.92 3.36 -24.83
CA PRO A 261 8.36 3.16 -25.02
C PRO A 261 9.03 2.37 -23.89
N HIS A 262 8.38 2.27 -22.72
CA HIS A 262 8.88 1.50 -21.58
C HIS A 262 8.77 -0.01 -21.78
N LEU A 263 7.92 -0.51 -22.68
CA LEU A 263 7.73 -1.94 -22.87
C LEU A 263 8.99 -2.58 -23.51
N LEU A 264 9.40 -3.74 -22.98
CA LEU A 264 10.45 -4.58 -23.57
C LEU A 264 9.92 -5.53 -24.65
N SER A 265 8.64 -5.84 -24.58
CA SER A 265 7.90 -6.63 -25.55
C SER A 265 6.45 -6.14 -25.60
N PRO A 266 5.72 -6.42 -26.69
CA PRO A 266 4.27 -6.26 -26.69
C PRO A 266 3.64 -6.99 -25.50
N VAL A 267 2.44 -6.55 -25.10
CA VAL A 267 1.72 -7.16 -23.97
C VAL A 267 1.52 -8.66 -24.23
N VAL A 268 1.97 -9.48 -23.29
CA VAL A 268 1.97 -10.93 -23.44
C VAL A 268 0.62 -11.50 -23.04
N THR A 269 -0.07 -12.11 -24.00
CA THR A 269 -1.43 -12.63 -23.84
C THR A 269 -1.51 -14.15 -23.77
N ASP A 270 -0.53 -14.85 -24.36
CA ASP A 270 -0.47 -16.31 -24.33
C ASP A 270 0.29 -16.80 -23.08
N PRO A 271 -0.30 -17.69 -22.24
CA PRO A 271 0.35 -18.23 -21.05
C PRO A 271 1.69 -18.94 -21.31
N LYS A 272 1.85 -19.60 -22.46
CA LYS A 272 3.14 -20.24 -22.83
C LYS A 272 4.19 -19.19 -23.19
N LYS A 273 3.79 -18.09 -23.85
CA LYS A 273 4.70 -16.96 -24.08
C LYS A 273 5.08 -16.26 -22.78
N ALA A 274 4.18 -16.21 -21.80
CA ALA A 274 4.47 -15.69 -20.47
C ALA A 274 5.60 -16.48 -19.78
N VAL A 275 5.59 -17.82 -19.89
CA VAL A 275 6.69 -18.66 -19.40
C VAL A 275 8.02 -18.29 -20.07
N VAL A 276 8.02 -18.10 -21.40
CA VAL A 276 9.23 -17.69 -22.14
C VAL A 276 9.73 -16.32 -21.68
N ALA A 277 8.82 -15.35 -21.49
CA ALA A 277 9.16 -14.03 -20.98
C ALA A 277 9.79 -14.11 -19.59
N LEU A 278 9.22 -14.89 -18.66
CA LEU A 278 9.80 -15.07 -17.33
C LEU A 278 11.17 -15.77 -17.36
N LYS A 279 11.35 -16.77 -18.24
CA LYS A 279 12.66 -17.42 -18.46
C LYS A 279 13.69 -16.43 -18.99
N TRP A 280 13.29 -15.52 -19.88
CA TRP A 280 14.15 -14.44 -20.36
C TRP A 280 14.54 -13.49 -19.22
N VAL A 281 13.60 -13.10 -18.36
CA VAL A 281 13.88 -12.25 -17.18
C VAL A 281 14.88 -12.93 -16.23
N VAL A 282 14.77 -14.26 -16.04
CA VAL A 282 15.76 -15.04 -15.27
C VAL A 282 17.14 -14.98 -15.93
N GLY A 283 17.22 -15.09 -17.26
CA GLY A 283 18.47 -14.94 -18.00
C GLY A 283 19.10 -13.56 -17.85
N GLU A 284 18.29 -12.50 -18.00
CA GLU A 284 18.70 -11.11 -17.81
C GLU A 284 19.20 -10.86 -16.38
N MET A 285 18.51 -11.42 -15.37
CA MET A 285 18.95 -11.38 -13.97
C MET A 285 20.37 -11.95 -13.81
N GLU A 286 20.62 -13.16 -14.36
CA GLU A 286 21.94 -13.79 -14.30
C GLU A 286 23.01 -12.96 -15.02
N GLU A 287 22.69 -12.40 -16.18
CA GLU A 287 23.61 -11.57 -16.94
C GLU A 287 24.00 -10.31 -16.15
N ARG A 288 23.03 -9.64 -15.53
CA ARG A 288 23.29 -8.50 -14.65
C ARG A 288 24.18 -8.88 -13.49
N TYR A 289 23.96 -10.02 -12.85
CA TYR A 289 24.84 -10.52 -11.80
C TYR A 289 26.28 -10.75 -12.27
N ARG A 290 26.48 -11.32 -13.46
CA ARG A 290 27.82 -11.49 -14.04
C ARG A 290 28.49 -10.15 -14.29
N LYS A 291 27.77 -9.16 -14.84
CA LYS A 291 28.29 -7.80 -15.09
C LYS A 291 28.60 -7.06 -13.79
N MET A 292 27.74 -7.16 -12.78
CA MET A 292 27.96 -6.59 -11.44
C MET A 292 29.18 -7.20 -10.75
N SER A 293 29.32 -8.52 -10.80
CA SER A 293 30.47 -9.23 -10.22
C SER A 293 31.80 -8.79 -10.85
N LYS A 294 31.86 -8.68 -12.19
CA LYS A 294 33.03 -8.16 -12.91
C LYS A 294 33.40 -6.74 -12.51
N MET A 295 32.40 -5.91 -12.19
CA MET A 295 32.59 -4.53 -11.75
C MET A 295 32.81 -4.40 -10.23
N GLY A 296 32.81 -5.50 -9.48
CA GLY A 296 32.99 -5.50 -8.02
C GLY A 296 31.84 -4.86 -7.25
N VAL A 297 30.63 -4.77 -7.83
CA VAL A 297 29.46 -4.14 -7.22
C VAL A 297 28.43 -5.19 -6.81
N ARG A 298 27.66 -4.91 -5.75
CA ARG A 298 26.70 -5.86 -5.16
C ARG A 298 25.27 -5.70 -5.65
N ASN A 299 24.93 -4.56 -6.28
CA ASN A 299 23.59 -4.25 -6.72
C ASN A 299 23.59 -3.27 -7.91
N ILE A 300 22.43 -3.12 -8.53
CA ILE A 300 22.19 -2.24 -9.67
C ILE A 300 22.54 -0.77 -9.36
N GLU A 301 22.31 -0.31 -8.14
CA GLU A 301 22.63 1.07 -7.76
C GLU A 301 24.14 1.33 -7.80
N GLY A 302 24.92 0.40 -7.27
CA GLY A 302 26.38 0.44 -7.33
C GLY A 302 26.88 0.37 -8.78
N TYR A 303 26.28 -0.50 -9.60
CA TYR A 303 26.59 -0.59 -11.02
C TYR A 303 26.32 0.74 -11.76
N ASN A 304 25.10 1.27 -11.65
CA ASN A 304 24.69 2.52 -12.28
C ASN A 304 25.43 3.73 -11.71
N GLY A 305 25.90 3.67 -10.46
CA GLY A 305 26.80 4.65 -9.88
C GLY A 305 28.14 4.68 -10.59
N ARG A 306 28.80 3.51 -10.75
CA ARG A 306 30.07 3.39 -11.48
C ARG A 306 29.95 3.79 -12.95
N VAL A 307 28.85 3.43 -13.60
CA VAL A 307 28.57 3.84 -14.98
C VAL A 307 28.49 5.36 -15.09
N ARG A 308 27.73 6.03 -14.21
CA ARG A 308 27.61 7.49 -14.23
C ARG A 308 28.95 8.19 -13.97
N GLU A 309 29.79 7.63 -13.10
CA GLU A 309 31.14 8.13 -12.85
C GLU A 309 32.07 7.95 -14.08
N ALA A 310 31.99 6.82 -14.76
CA ALA A 310 32.76 6.59 -15.98
C ALA A 310 32.32 7.52 -17.12
N LEU A 311 31.01 7.72 -17.29
CA LEU A 311 30.45 8.66 -18.26
C LEU A 311 30.87 10.11 -17.97
N SER A 312 30.88 10.54 -16.71
CA SER A 312 31.32 11.90 -16.36
C SER A 312 32.82 12.13 -16.59
N LYS A 313 33.62 11.06 -16.59
CA LYS A 313 35.06 11.07 -16.89
C LYS A 313 35.39 10.76 -18.35
N ASN A 314 34.38 10.49 -19.21
CA ASN A 314 34.56 9.98 -20.58
C ASN A 314 35.43 8.72 -20.66
N GLU A 315 35.30 7.83 -19.67
CA GLU A 315 36.02 6.55 -19.62
C GLU A 315 35.20 5.42 -20.25
N MET A 316 35.84 4.63 -21.10
CA MET A 316 35.24 3.44 -21.72
C MET A 316 35.50 2.18 -20.87
N PHE A 317 34.54 1.24 -20.87
CA PHE A 317 34.75 -0.04 -20.21
C PHE A 317 35.55 -0.96 -21.12
N LYS A 318 36.59 -1.60 -20.55
CA LYS A 318 37.45 -2.55 -21.27
C LYS A 318 37.15 -3.97 -20.81
N ARG A 319 37.00 -4.90 -21.75
CA ARG A 319 36.84 -6.32 -21.49
C ARG A 319 37.87 -7.10 -22.29
N THR A 320 38.80 -7.73 -21.58
CA THR A 320 39.76 -8.65 -22.17
C THR A 320 39.15 -10.06 -22.23
N ILE A 321 39.03 -10.62 -23.43
CA ILE A 321 38.49 -11.96 -23.70
C ILE A 321 39.63 -12.80 -24.29
N GLN A 322 39.80 -14.04 -23.82
CA GLN A 322 40.70 -14.98 -24.48
C GLN A 322 40.03 -15.48 -25.76
N THR A 323 40.58 -15.13 -26.92
CA THR A 323 40.01 -15.43 -28.24
C THR A 323 40.59 -16.68 -28.87
N GLY A 324 41.69 -17.21 -28.33
CA GLY A 324 42.26 -18.48 -28.78
C GLY A 324 43.61 -18.78 -28.14
N PHE A 325 44.36 -19.65 -28.81
CA PHE A 325 45.77 -19.90 -28.57
C PHE A 325 46.51 -19.64 -29.88
N ASP A 326 47.71 -19.08 -29.77
CA ASP A 326 48.58 -18.84 -30.90
C ASP A 326 49.04 -20.18 -31.51
N GLU A 327 48.90 -20.35 -32.83
CA GLU A 327 49.17 -21.62 -33.51
C GLU A 327 50.67 -21.99 -33.56
N GLU A 328 51.57 -21.02 -33.38
CA GLU A 328 53.03 -21.26 -33.37
C GLU A 328 53.59 -21.43 -31.95
N THR A 329 53.07 -20.70 -30.96
CA THR A 329 53.61 -20.66 -29.59
C THR A 329 52.76 -21.38 -28.56
N GLY A 330 51.48 -21.63 -28.84
CA GLY A 330 50.54 -22.23 -27.89
C GLY A 330 50.12 -21.30 -26.74
N ASP A 331 50.52 -20.03 -26.78
CA ASP A 331 50.17 -19.04 -25.76
C ASP A 331 48.74 -18.51 -25.93
N PRO A 332 48.03 -18.20 -24.84
CA PRO A 332 46.67 -17.68 -24.90
C PRO A 332 46.63 -16.28 -25.54
N ILE A 333 45.86 -16.11 -26.61
CA ILE A 333 45.61 -14.83 -27.27
C ILE A 333 44.45 -14.12 -26.55
N PHE A 334 44.67 -12.87 -26.15
CA PHE A 334 43.68 -12.03 -25.49
C PHE A 334 43.34 -10.82 -26.36
N GLU A 335 42.05 -10.61 -26.63
CA GLU A 335 41.54 -9.43 -27.32
C GLU A 335 40.81 -8.53 -26.31
N THR A 336 41.09 -7.23 -26.32
CA THR A 336 40.44 -6.26 -25.42
C THR A 336 39.41 -5.45 -26.19
N GLU A 337 38.14 -5.71 -25.92
CA GLU A 337 37.02 -4.94 -26.45
C GLU A 337 36.76 -3.73 -25.56
N GLU A 338 36.62 -2.54 -26.15
CA GLU A 338 36.17 -1.32 -25.46
C GLU A 338 34.71 -1.04 -25.80
N PHE A 339 33.87 -0.84 -24.79
CA PHE A 339 32.45 -0.53 -24.98
C PHE A 339 31.99 0.60 -24.05
N ALA A 340 30.97 1.33 -24.50
CA ALA A 340 30.43 2.45 -23.74
C ALA A 340 29.71 1.94 -22.48
N PRO A 341 29.97 2.54 -21.31
CA PRO A 341 29.28 2.17 -20.09
C PRO A 341 27.81 2.60 -20.15
N GLN A 342 26.90 1.62 -20.15
CA GLN A 342 25.45 1.85 -20.17
C GLN A 342 24.82 1.45 -18.84
N PRO A 343 23.96 2.30 -18.25
CA PRO A 343 23.28 1.97 -17.01
C PRO A 343 22.22 0.90 -17.28
N PHE A 344 21.91 0.09 -16.27
CA PHE A 344 20.76 -0.80 -16.35
C PHE A 344 19.48 -0.07 -15.95
N PRO A 345 18.41 -0.18 -16.76
CA PRO A 345 17.08 0.19 -16.29
C PRO A 345 16.62 -0.80 -15.23
N TYR A 346 15.78 -0.36 -14.30
CA TYR A 346 14.96 -1.29 -13.53
C TYR A 346 14.01 -2.05 -14.47
N ILE A 347 13.71 -3.30 -14.17
CA ILE A 347 12.70 -4.06 -14.90
C ILE A 347 11.56 -4.38 -13.93
N VAL A 348 10.34 -4.00 -14.29
CA VAL A 348 9.14 -4.38 -13.54
C VAL A 348 8.29 -5.31 -14.39
N VAL A 349 8.11 -6.54 -13.90
CA VAL A 349 7.23 -7.54 -14.51
C VAL A 349 5.89 -7.48 -13.83
N ILE A 350 4.83 -7.23 -14.60
CA ILE A 350 3.46 -7.06 -14.10
C ILE A 350 2.60 -8.17 -14.69
N VAL A 351 1.97 -8.95 -13.82
CA VAL A 351 1.04 -10.01 -14.20
C VAL A 351 -0.32 -9.67 -13.62
N ASP A 352 -1.31 -9.39 -14.48
CA ASP A 352 -2.66 -9.02 -14.01
C ASP A 352 -3.38 -10.21 -13.35
N GLU A 353 -3.31 -11.39 -13.96
CA GLU A 353 -4.00 -12.59 -13.46
C GLU A 353 -3.06 -13.80 -13.48
N MET A 354 -2.32 -14.00 -12.38
CA MET A 354 -1.41 -15.13 -12.27
C MET A 354 -2.14 -16.48 -12.23
N ALA A 355 -3.40 -16.51 -11.80
CA ALA A 355 -4.17 -17.75 -11.73
C ALA A 355 -4.34 -18.41 -13.10
N ASP A 356 -4.52 -17.62 -14.16
CA ASP A 356 -4.64 -18.13 -15.53
C ASP A 356 -3.32 -18.76 -16.01
N LEU A 357 -2.19 -18.18 -15.60
CA LEU A 357 -0.87 -18.76 -15.88
C LEU A 357 -0.65 -20.06 -15.11
N MET A 358 -1.06 -20.09 -13.83
CA MET A 358 -0.92 -21.28 -12.98
C MET A 358 -1.72 -22.47 -13.49
N MET A 359 -2.91 -22.21 -14.06
CA MET A 359 -3.76 -23.26 -14.63
C MET A 359 -3.16 -23.94 -15.86
N VAL A 360 -2.37 -23.22 -16.66
CA VAL A 360 -1.80 -23.74 -17.91
C VAL A 360 -0.38 -24.28 -17.70
N ALA A 361 0.45 -23.57 -16.94
CA ALA A 361 1.89 -23.84 -16.82
C ALA A 361 2.43 -23.64 -15.40
N GLY A 362 1.64 -23.95 -14.36
CA GLY A 362 1.95 -23.64 -12.96
C GLY A 362 3.35 -24.06 -12.48
N LYS A 363 3.82 -25.26 -12.82
CA LYS A 363 5.15 -25.73 -12.40
C LYS A 363 6.29 -24.86 -12.95
N GLU A 364 6.21 -24.47 -14.22
CA GLU A 364 7.25 -23.65 -14.85
C GLU A 364 7.20 -22.20 -14.37
N ILE A 365 5.99 -21.67 -14.19
CA ILE A 365 5.75 -20.33 -13.66
C ILE A 365 6.27 -20.23 -12.23
N GLU A 366 5.92 -21.18 -11.35
CA GLU A 366 6.37 -21.21 -9.95
C GLU A 366 7.89 -21.33 -9.86
N ALA A 367 8.53 -22.15 -10.69
CA ALA A 367 10.00 -22.26 -10.74
C ALA A 367 10.67 -20.93 -11.15
N CYS A 368 10.14 -20.24 -12.15
CA CYS A 368 10.67 -18.93 -12.57
C CYS A 368 10.46 -17.89 -11.48
N ILE A 369 9.26 -17.83 -10.90
CA ILE A 369 8.91 -16.91 -9.83
C ILE A 369 9.80 -17.13 -8.61
N GLN A 370 10.00 -18.37 -8.17
CA GLN A 370 10.85 -18.70 -7.03
C GLN A 370 12.28 -18.20 -7.28
N ARG A 371 12.82 -18.45 -8.47
CA ARG A 371 14.18 -18.06 -8.82
C ARG A 371 14.35 -16.55 -8.89
N LEU A 372 13.40 -15.85 -9.50
CA LEU A 372 13.38 -14.39 -9.54
C LEU A 372 13.23 -13.84 -8.12
N ALA A 373 12.27 -14.33 -7.35
CA ALA A 373 11.96 -13.74 -6.06
C ALA A 373 13.11 -13.80 -5.04
N GLN A 374 13.97 -14.82 -5.17
CA GLN A 374 15.12 -15.01 -4.29
C GLN A 374 16.34 -14.15 -4.67
N MET A 375 16.48 -13.76 -5.94
CA MET A 375 17.73 -13.18 -6.46
C MET A 375 17.54 -11.84 -7.20
N ALA A 376 16.35 -11.55 -7.73
CA ALA A 376 16.11 -10.44 -8.66
C ALA A 376 16.31 -9.05 -8.04
N ARG A 377 16.13 -8.90 -6.72
CA ARG A 377 16.19 -7.61 -6.03
C ARG A 377 17.48 -6.85 -6.29
N ALA A 378 18.63 -7.50 -6.18
CA ALA A 378 19.91 -6.81 -6.35
C ALA A 378 20.18 -6.43 -7.82
N SER A 379 19.65 -7.19 -8.77
CA SER A 379 19.71 -6.90 -10.20
C SER A 379 18.70 -5.83 -10.67
N GLY A 380 17.89 -5.28 -9.77
CA GLY A 380 16.87 -4.26 -10.09
C GLY A 380 15.70 -4.81 -10.90
N ILE A 381 15.34 -6.07 -10.67
CA ILE A 381 14.20 -6.72 -11.30
C ILE A 381 13.13 -6.96 -10.22
N HIS A 382 11.91 -6.52 -10.47
CA HIS A 382 10.79 -6.56 -9.52
C HIS A 382 9.56 -7.20 -10.16
N LEU A 383 8.76 -7.88 -9.34
CA LEU A 383 7.55 -8.56 -9.79
C LEU A 383 6.35 -7.95 -9.07
N ILE A 384 5.30 -7.64 -9.83
CA ILE A 384 3.96 -7.34 -9.35
C ILE A 384 3.05 -8.45 -9.87
N MET A 385 2.64 -9.34 -8.98
CA MET A 385 1.77 -10.47 -9.31
C MET A 385 0.38 -10.19 -8.77
N ALA A 386 -0.62 -10.18 -9.63
CA ALA A 386 -2.00 -9.97 -9.24
C ALA A 386 -2.87 -11.20 -9.51
N THR A 387 -3.91 -11.39 -8.70
CA THR A 387 -4.90 -12.45 -8.89
C THR A 387 -6.28 -12.01 -8.40
N GLN A 388 -7.33 -12.39 -9.12
CA GLN A 388 -8.70 -12.29 -8.60
C GLN A 388 -9.18 -13.56 -7.89
N ARG A 389 -8.35 -14.60 -7.89
CA ARG A 389 -8.64 -15.91 -7.31
C ARG A 389 -7.69 -16.19 -6.16
N PRO A 390 -8.00 -15.71 -4.93
CA PRO A 390 -7.14 -15.87 -3.77
C PRO A 390 -7.25 -17.27 -3.13
N SER A 391 -7.12 -18.33 -3.95
CA SER A 391 -7.14 -19.71 -3.48
C SER A 391 -5.73 -20.23 -3.17
N VAL A 392 -5.66 -21.28 -2.35
CA VAL A 392 -4.40 -21.96 -1.99
C VAL A 392 -3.68 -22.59 -3.19
N ASP A 393 -4.42 -22.92 -4.24
CA ASP A 393 -3.88 -23.49 -5.48
C ASP A 393 -3.17 -22.44 -6.34
N VAL A 394 -3.57 -21.17 -6.22
CA VAL A 394 -2.95 -20.05 -6.93
C VAL A 394 -1.85 -19.42 -6.06
N ILE A 395 -2.17 -19.13 -4.80
CA ILE A 395 -1.27 -18.52 -3.82
C ILE A 395 -0.64 -19.65 -2.98
N THR A 396 0.22 -20.43 -3.62
CA THR A 396 0.87 -21.59 -3.00
C THR A 396 1.79 -21.17 -1.85
N GLY A 397 2.22 -22.14 -1.03
CA GLY A 397 3.21 -21.90 0.03
C GLY A 397 4.52 -21.30 -0.50
N THR A 398 4.96 -21.74 -1.68
CA THR A 398 6.15 -21.20 -2.36
C THR A 398 5.98 -19.74 -2.74
N ILE A 399 4.82 -19.38 -3.29
CA ILE A 399 4.51 -17.98 -3.64
C ILE A 399 4.51 -17.12 -2.38
N LYS A 400 3.84 -17.56 -1.31
CA LYS A 400 3.81 -16.80 -0.04
C LYS A 400 5.20 -16.62 0.55
N ALA A 401 6.05 -17.64 0.54
CA ALA A 401 7.41 -17.56 1.08
C ALA A 401 8.29 -16.54 0.34
N ASN A 402 7.99 -16.28 -0.94
CA ASN A 402 8.80 -15.43 -1.83
C ASN A 402 8.24 -14.01 -2.01
N PHE A 403 6.98 -13.77 -1.63
CA PHE A 403 6.32 -12.46 -1.68
C PHE A 403 5.94 -12.00 -0.28
N PRO A 404 6.87 -11.38 0.48
CA PRO A 404 6.60 -10.88 1.82
C PRO A 404 5.74 -9.62 1.82
N THR A 405 5.78 -8.82 0.76
CA THR A 405 4.92 -7.64 0.60
C THR A 405 3.64 -8.06 -0.12
N ARG A 406 2.49 -7.81 0.54
CA ARG A 406 1.18 -8.21 0.04
C ARG A 406 0.20 -7.06 0.21
N ILE A 407 -0.68 -6.90 -0.77
CA ILE A 407 -1.82 -5.98 -0.74
C ILE A 407 -3.06 -6.83 -1.01
N SER A 408 -4.06 -6.70 -0.15
CA SER A 408 -5.36 -7.35 -0.35
C SER A 408 -6.42 -6.29 -0.48
N PHE A 409 -7.07 -6.22 -1.64
CA PHE A 409 -8.36 -5.56 -1.73
C PHE A 409 -9.44 -6.45 -1.12
N GLN A 410 -10.67 -5.94 -1.09
CA GLN A 410 -11.83 -6.68 -0.60
C GLN A 410 -11.89 -8.11 -1.15
N VAL A 411 -12.11 -9.07 -0.25
CA VAL A 411 -12.32 -10.49 -0.56
C VAL A 411 -13.63 -11.00 0.02
N THR A 412 -14.07 -12.17 -0.46
CA THR A 412 -15.38 -12.73 -0.08
C THR A 412 -15.40 -13.35 1.31
N SER A 413 -14.26 -13.85 1.82
CA SER A 413 -14.25 -14.63 3.06
C SER A 413 -13.00 -14.44 3.90
N LYS A 414 -13.14 -14.76 5.20
CA LYS A 414 -12.02 -14.84 6.17
C LYS A 414 -10.94 -15.84 5.74
N ILE A 415 -11.30 -16.83 4.92
CA ILE A 415 -10.36 -17.84 4.39
C ILE A 415 -9.49 -17.22 3.28
N ASP A 416 -10.12 -16.46 2.39
CA ASP A 416 -9.43 -15.74 1.32
C ASP A 416 -8.45 -14.70 1.89
N SER A 417 -8.88 -13.95 2.92
CA SER A 417 -8.02 -12.98 3.62
C SER A 417 -6.78 -13.67 4.20
N ARG A 418 -6.96 -14.81 4.90
CA ARG A 418 -5.83 -15.58 5.45
C ARG A 418 -4.93 -16.16 4.37
N THR A 419 -5.48 -16.52 3.22
CA THR A 419 -4.69 -17.03 2.10
C THR A 419 -3.73 -15.97 1.57
N ILE A 420 -4.15 -14.70 1.54
CA ILE A 420 -3.34 -13.58 1.06
C ILE A 420 -2.44 -13.05 2.18
N LEU A 421 -3.02 -12.53 3.26
CA LEU A 421 -2.31 -11.77 4.29
C LEU A 421 -1.71 -12.64 5.39
N GLY A 422 -2.21 -13.87 5.56
CA GLY A 422 -1.92 -14.72 6.72
C GLY A 422 -2.86 -14.47 7.90
N GLU A 423 -3.70 -13.43 7.83
CA GLU A 423 -4.68 -13.04 8.84
C GLU A 423 -6.03 -12.65 8.22
N GLN A 424 -7.05 -12.50 9.06
CA GLN A 424 -8.37 -12.02 8.65
C GLN A 424 -8.42 -10.49 8.64
N GLY A 425 -9.35 -9.90 7.89
CA GLY A 425 -9.58 -8.45 7.85
C GLY A 425 -9.89 -7.92 6.46
N ALA A 426 -9.36 -8.54 5.40
CA ALA A 426 -9.62 -8.10 4.03
C ALA A 426 -11.08 -8.32 3.60
N GLU A 427 -11.81 -9.23 4.24
CA GLU A 427 -13.24 -9.43 4.04
C GLU A 427 -14.11 -8.28 4.58
N GLN A 428 -13.54 -7.43 5.45
CA GLN A 428 -14.24 -6.29 6.06
C GLN A 428 -14.08 -4.99 5.26
N LEU A 429 -13.19 -4.99 4.27
CA LEU A 429 -12.94 -3.85 3.39
C LEU A 429 -14.19 -3.48 2.60
N LEU A 430 -14.23 -2.24 2.14
CA LEU A 430 -15.41 -1.63 1.54
C LEU A 430 -15.51 -1.78 0.02
N GLY A 431 -14.48 -2.37 -0.60
CA GLY A 431 -14.32 -2.42 -2.06
C GLY A 431 -13.94 -1.07 -2.64
N ALA A 432 -14.11 -0.90 -3.96
CA ALA A 432 -13.83 0.35 -4.68
C ALA A 432 -12.44 0.98 -4.42
N GLY A 433 -11.42 0.16 -4.16
CA GLY A 433 -10.04 0.60 -3.93
C GLY A 433 -9.57 0.57 -2.48
N ASP A 434 -10.43 0.18 -1.53
CA ASP A 434 -10.05 -0.06 -0.14
C ASP A 434 -9.17 -1.32 -0.02
N MET A 435 -8.01 -1.23 0.67
CA MET A 435 -6.96 -2.26 0.68
C MET A 435 -6.05 -2.28 1.92
#